data_AF-A0A1A0NG83-F1
#
_entry.id   AF-A0A1A0NG83-F1
#
_cell.length_a   1.000
_cell.length_b   1.000
_cell.length_c   1.000
_cell.angle_alpha   90.00
_cell.angle_beta   90.00
_cell.angle_gamma   90.00
#
_symmetry.space_group_name_H-M   'P 1'
#
loop_
_entity.id
_entity.type
_entity.pdbx_description
1 polymer ?
#
loop_
_entity_poly.entity_id
_entity_poly.type
_entity_poly.pdbx_seq_one_letter_code
_entity_poly.pdbx_strand_id
1 'polypeptide(L)'
;MSASGSGAGASLPTGAAASAGISSTGVPPGVLASSGLAATGTGAAIVSSETKDQHLDDAIALAYELLHASRMYPGVHWCVGVFKVATGVETAIVSNDGAGYIPPGVYVPRSARVLFADPELSPGFQAKYFGWVNPTATMVAYAAERAVLDPNVELYAVAATTDPGGSSVLPARRAGVPHYQDCDSTRSPVDPHTPAPELDESRLHRLAVVSPQAYEQLTDATVPPTERQSSAWEATAGAVATALAGAEPLHIEVAPVIREILGALAAGTPISDDQWAALAEVRLYGKSLFMRPGFIEVEPSADPNTTLLYRAHHNLDRAVEALSLWRADNPDYADIVYATAQVTKEEQLWPVRT
;
A
#
# COMPACT_ATOMS: atom_id res chain seq x y z
N MET A 1 -19.82 -43.25 64.07
CA MET A 1 -20.97 -43.74 63.27
C MET A 1 -20.49 -43.74 61.82
N SER A 2 -19.80 -44.79 61.40
CA SER A 2 -20.32 -45.97 60.66
C SER A 2 -20.77 -45.59 59.23
N ALA A 3 -20.39 -46.24 58.13
CA ALA A 3 -19.39 -47.26 57.79
C ALA A 3 -19.39 -47.43 56.24
N SER A 4 -18.29 -48.00 55.70
CA SER A 4 -18.20 -48.84 54.47
C SER A 4 -18.32 -48.15 53.09
N GLY A 5 -17.38 -48.25 52.13
CA GLY A 5 -16.63 -49.43 51.59
C GLY A 5 -17.29 -49.85 50.26
N SER A 6 -16.69 -50.24 49.13
CA SER A 6 -15.33 -50.60 48.70
C SER A 6 -15.34 -50.82 47.16
N GLY A 7 -14.16 -50.87 46.52
CA GLY A 7 -13.87 -51.64 45.29
C GLY A 7 -13.96 -50.85 43.97
N ALA A 8 -12.98 -50.78 43.05
CA ALA A 8 -11.99 -51.73 42.48
C ALA A 8 -12.19 -51.70 40.95
N GLY A 9 -11.12 -51.65 40.16
CA GLY A 9 -11.20 -51.88 38.71
C GLY A 9 -9.99 -51.37 37.94
N ALA A 10 -9.19 -52.29 37.41
CA ALA A 10 -7.90 -52.08 36.76
C ALA A 10 -7.96 -52.16 35.22
N SER A 11 -6.89 -51.66 34.58
CA SER A 11 -6.28 -52.09 33.31
C SER A 11 -6.81 -51.54 31.98
N LEU A 12 -5.87 -51.04 31.16
CA LEU A 12 -5.95 -51.08 29.69
C LEU A 12 -4.61 -51.62 29.13
N PRO A 13 -4.63 -52.53 28.13
CA PRO A 13 -3.43 -53.20 27.61
C PRO A 13 -2.85 -52.57 26.33
N THR A 14 -1.61 -52.96 26.03
CA THR A 14 -0.84 -52.78 24.78
C THR A 14 -1.19 -53.83 23.71
N GLY A 15 -1.13 -53.48 22.42
CA GLY A 15 -1.15 -54.44 21.30
C GLY A 15 -0.97 -53.79 19.91
N ALA A 16 -0.26 -54.47 19.01
CA ALA A 16 0.42 -53.92 17.83
C ALA A 16 -0.24 -54.22 16.46
N ALA A 17 0.19 -53.42 15.46
CA ALA A 17 0.33 -53.61 14.00
C ALA A 17 -0.73 -54.36 13.15
N ALA A 18 -1.15 -53.73 12.04
CA ALA A 18 -1.46 -54.43 10.78
C ALA A 18 -1.33 -53.50 9.56
N SER A 19 -0.40 -53.86 8.66
CA SER A 19 -0.32 -53.41 7.27
C SER A 19 -1.22 -54.29 6.39
N ALA A 20 -2.10 -53.68 5.58
CA ALA A 20 -2.76 -54.34 4.46
C ALA A 20 -2.85 -53.33 3.30
N GLY A 21 -2.25 -53.68 2.16
CA GLY A 21 -2.29 -52.88 0.95
C GLY A 21 -3.62 -53.03 0.21
N ILE A 22 -3.99 -52.01 -0.56
CA ILE A 22 -4.94 -52.14 -1.68
C ILE A 22 -4.41 -51.31 -2.86
N SER A 23 -4.56 -51.95 -4.00
CA SER A 23 -4.15 -51.72 -5.37
C SER A 23 -4.38 -50.35 -6.01
N SER A 24 -3.47 -50.05 -6.93
CA SER A 24 -3.50 -49.03 -7.98
C SER A 24 -4.67 -49.17 -8.96
N THR A 25 -5.34 -48.05 -9.27
CA THR A 25 -5.96 -47.76 -10.57
C THR A 25 -5.72 -46.29 -10.91
N GLY A 26 -5.00 -45.99 -12.00
CA GLY A 26 -4.82 -44.63 -12.55
C GLY A 26 -6.14 -44.04 -13.06
N VAL A 27 -6.38 -42.71 -13.06
CA VAL A 27 -5.91 -41.57 -13.92
C VAL A 27 -6.76 -40.34 -13.44
N PRO A 28 -6.51 -39.01 -13.65
CA PRO A 28 -5.44 -38.25 -14.34
C PRO A 28 -4.71 -37.20 -13.45
N PRO A 29 -3.65 -36.52 -13.97
CA PRO A 29 -3.07 -35.34 -13.33
C PRO A 29 -3.92 -34.10 -13.62
N GLY A 30 -4.57 -33.59 -12.59
CA GLY A 30 -5.31 -32.32 -12.63
C GLY A 30 -5.82 -32.03 -11.23
N VAL A 31 -5.75 -30.76 -10.82
CA VAL A 31 -5.92 -30.26 -9.45
C VAL A 31 -4.65 -30.36 -8.60
N LEU A 32 -3.67 -29.49 -8.90
CA LEU A 32 -2.85 -28.92 -7.83
C LEU A 32 -3.63 -27.73 -7.26
N ALA A 33 -3.89 -27.83 -5.96
CA ALA A 33 -4.52 -26.83 -5.14
C ALA A 33 -3.71 -25.53 -5.13
N SER A 34 -4.37 -24.42 -5.45
CA SER A 34 -3.89 -23.07 -5.18
C SER A 34 -4.75 -22.47 -4.08
N SER A 35 -4.39 -22.78 -2.84
CA SER A 35 -4.84 -22.07 -1.64
C SER A 35 -3.62 -21.95 -0.74
N GLY A 36 -3.27 -20.73 -0.37
CA GLY A 36 -2.10 -20.43 0.45
C GLY A 36 -2.14 -21.18 1.78
N LEU A 37 -0.96 -21.67 2.19
CA LEU A 37 -0.59 -21.95 3.58
C LEU A 37 0.93 -22.13 3.64
N ALA A 38 1.52 -21.49 4.64
CA ALA A 38 2.80 -21.80 5.29
C ALA A 38 4.04 -21.92 4.38
N ALA A 39 4.90 -20.90 4.50
CA ALA A 39 6.32 -21.00 4.24
C ALA A 39 6.90 -22.26 4.94
N THR A 40 7.06 -23.32 4.16
CA THR A 40 7.88 -24.47 4.51
C THR A 40 9.08 -24.45 3.57
N GLY A 41 10.16 -23.86 4.08
CA GLY A 41 11.54 -24.23 3.77
C GLY A 41 11.89 -24.65 2.35
N THR A 42 11.77 -23.73 1.39
CA THR A 42 12.71 -23.56 0.27
C THR A 42 12.63 -22.10 -0.10
N GLY A 43 13.66 -21.31 0.18
CA GLY A 43 13.66 -19.88 -0.14
C GLY A 43 13.32 -19.70 -1.60
N ALA A 44 12.23 -18.99 -1.91
CA ALA A 44 11.97 -18.59 -3.29
C ALA A 44 13.20 -17.83 -3.78
N ALA A 45 13.77 -18.28 -4.90
CA ALA A 45 14.88 -17.58 -5.51
C ALA A 45 14.38 -16.20 -5.94
N ILE A 46 15.17 -15.15 -5.67
CA ILE A 46 14.94 -13.81 -6.22
C ILE A 46 14.69 -13.96 -7.72
N VAL A 47 13.58 -13.41 -8.20
CA VAL A 47 13.33 -13.37 -9.64
C VAL A 47 14.04 -12.13 -10.19
N SER A 48 15.04 -12.36 -11.04
CA SER A 48 15.73 -11.31 -11.78
C SER A 48 15.96 -11.72 -13.23
N SER A 49 16.17 -10.74 -14.11
CA SER A 49 16.81 -10.97 -15.41
C SER A 49 18.30 -11.30 -15.20
N GLU A 50 18.88 -12.15 -16.04
CA GLU A 50 20.29 -12.59 -15.90
C GLU A 50 21.32 -11.54 -16.39
N THR A 51 20.84 -10.44 -16.97
CA THR A 51 21.66 -9.41 -17.62
C THR A 51 21.93 -8.22 -16.70
N LYS A 52 23.20 -7.80 -16.61
CA LYS A 52 23.60 -6.55 -15.94
C LYS A 52 23.19 -5.35 -16.79
N ASP A 53 22.56 -4.36 -16.16
CA ASP A 53 22.12 -3.13 -16.82
C ASP A 53 22.08 -1.98 -15.80
N GLN A 54 22.64 -0.83 -16.16
CA GLN A 54 22.77 0.32 -15.25
C GLN A 54 21.40 0.92 -14.89
N HIS A 55 20.43 0.92 -15.82
CA HIS A 55 19.10 1.44 -15.52
C HIS A 55 18.35 0.54 -14.55
N LEU A 56 18.56 -0.78 -14.63
CA LEU A 56 18.07 -1.71 -13.63
C LEU A 56 18.75 -1.47 -12.27
N ASP A 57 20.08 -1.29 -12.23
CA ASP A 57 20.81 -1.00 -10.98
C ASP A 57 20.30 0.28 -10.30
N ASP A 58 20.05 1.34 -11.07
CA ASP A 58 19.48 2.60 -10.57
C ASP A 58 18.04 2.40 -10.04
N ALA A 59 17.23 1.60 -10.74
CA ALA A 59 15.87 1.27 -10.31
C ALA A 59 15.85 0.46 -9.01
N ILE A 60 16.78 -0.49 -8.85
CA ILE A 60 16.94 -1.28 -7.62
C ILE A 60 17.34 -0.39 -6.45
N ALA A 61 18.29 0.52 -6.66
CA ALA A 61 18.70 1.47 -5.64
C ALA A 61 17.52 2.32 -5.17
N LEU A 62 16.72 2.85 -6.11
CA LEU A 62 15.53 3.64 -5.77
C LEU A 62 14.45 2.80 -5.09
N ALA A 63 14.21 1.56 -5.52
CA ALA A 63 13.23 0.67 -4.90
C ALA A 63 13.58 0.39 -3.43
N TYR A 64 14.86 0.11 -3.13
CA TYR A 64 15.32 -0.08 -1.75
C TYR A 64 15.34 1.20 -0.93
N GLU A 65 15.67 2.36 -1.53
CA GLU A 65 15.56 3.65 -0.87
C GLU A 65 14.12 3.96 -0.45
N LEU A 66 13.16 3.76 -1.36
CA LEU A 66 11.73 3.97 -1.08
C LEU A 66 11.23 3.00 0.00
N LEU A 67 11.60 1.72 -0.08
CA LEU A 67 11.28 0.72 0.95
C LEU A 67 11.82 1.14 2.31
N HIS A 68 13.08 1.59 2.35
CA HIS A 68 13.73 2.07 3.56
C HIS A 68 13.03 3.32 4.11
N ALA A 69 12.77 4.32 3.27
CA ALA A 69 12.07 5.54 3.68
C ALA A 69 10.66 5.25 4.21
N SER A 70 9.95 4.25 3.64
CA SER A 70 8.63 3.83 4.10
C SER A 70 8.62 2.76 5.20
N ARG A 71 9.76 2.45 5.85
CA ARG A 71 9.88 1.33 6.81
C ARG A 71 8.94 1.36 8.02
N MET A 72 8.41 2.53 8.36
CA MET A 72 7.40 2.70 9.43
C MET A 72 5.97 2.33 8.98
N TYR A 73 5.79 1.96 7.71
CA TYR A 73 4.51 1.64 7.06
C TYR A 73 4.61 0.24 6.44
N PRO A 74 4.52 -0.82 7.26
CA PRO A 74 4.66 -2.18 6.77
C PRO A 74 3.58 -2.51 5.73
N GLY A 75 3.92 -3.34 4.76
CA GLY A 75 3.02 -3.75 3.68
C GLY A 75 2.84 -2.71 2.57
N VAL A 76 3.53 -1.56 2.61
CA VAL A 76 3.70 -0.68 1.45
C VAL A 76 4.83 -1.22 0.59
N HIS A 77 4.51 -1.61 -0.63
CA HIS A 77 5.47 -2.05 -1.63
C HIS A 77 5.54 -1.07 -2.79
N TRP A 78 6.73 -0.89 -3.34
CA TRP A 78 7.04 0.00 -4.43
C TRP A 78 7.42 -0.77 -5.69
N CYS A 79 7.07 -0.20 -6.85
CA CYS A 79 7.62 -0.56 -8.14
C CYS A 79 8.24 0.69 -8.77
N VAL A 80 9.46 0.53 -9.28
CA VAL A 80 10.21 1.52 -10.05
C VAL A 80 10.31 1.00 -11.48
N GLY A 81 9.77 1.75 -12.43
CA GLY A 81 9.82 1.46 -13.85
C GLY A 81 10.69 2.48 -14.58
N VAL A 82 11.58 2.00 -15.44
CA VAL A 82 12.41 2.83 -16.30
C VAL A 82 11.92 2.73 -17.73
N PHE A 83 11.55 3.87 -18.29
CA PHE A 83 11.02 4.00 -19.65
C PHE A 83 12.08 4.57 -20.58
N LYS A 84 12.27 3.94 -21.73
CA LYS A 84 12.94 4.57 -22.86
C LYS A 84 11.89 5.32 -23.67
N VAL A 85 12.18 6.59 -23.93
CA VAL A 85 11.35 7.49 -24.72
C VAL A 85 12.24 8.21 -25.74
N ALA A 86 11.64 8.86 -26.74
CA ALA A 86 12.41 9.53 -27.81
C ALA A 86 13.41 10.57 -27.28
N THR A 87 13.11 11.20 -26.14
CA THR A 87 13.94 12.25 -25.52
C THR A 87 14.97 11.72 -24.52
N GLY A 88 14.99 10.42 -24.23
CA GLY A 88 15.92 9.82 -23.28
C GLY A 88 15.27 8.77 -22.39
N VAL A 89 15.50 8.87 -21.09
CA VAL A 89 15.03 7.91 -20.09
C VAL A 89 14.18 8.62 -19.05
N GLU A 90 13.05 8.03 -18.70
CA GLU A 90 12.16 8.51 -17.66
C GLU A 90 12.00 7.44 -16.57
N THR A 91 11.91 7.85 -15.31
CA THR A 91 11.63 6.95 -14.19
C THR A 91 10.23 7.22 -13.65
N ALA A 92 9.42 6.17 -13.53
CA ALA A 92 8.13 6.21 -12.86
C ALA A 92 8.14 5.34 -11.61
N ILE A 93 7.41 5.75 -10.58
CA ILE A 93 7.25 4.99 -9.34
C ILE A 93 5.77 4.84 -8.99
N VAL A 94 5.43 3.74 -8.34
CA VAL A 94 4.08 3.50 -7.83
C VAL A 94 4.15 2.61 -6.59
N SER A 95 3.34 2.94 -5.58
CA SER A 95 3.10 2.06 -4.44
C SER A 95 1.84 1.22 -4.65
N ASN A 96 1.67 0.18 -3.85
CA ASN A 96 0.50 -0.69 -3.87
C ASN A 96 -0.69 -0.19 -3.02
N ASP A 97 -0.71 1.08 -2.60
CA ASP A 97 -1.80 1.66 -1.80
C ASP A 97 -2.41 2.86 -2.54
N GLY A 98 -3.74 2.97 -2.44
CA GLY A 98 -4.57 3.98 -3.11
C GLY A 98 -4.20 4.28 -4.56
N ALA A 99 -4.16 5.56 -4.88
CA ALA A 99 -3.65 6.08 -6.15
C ALA A 99 -2.13 6.35 -6.04
N GLY A 100 -1.35 5.34 -5.65
CA GLY A 100 0.10 5.48 -5.45
C GLY A 100 0.46 6.30 -4.21
N TYR A 101 -0.17 5.99 -3.08
CA TYR A 101 0.04 6.63 -1.78
C TYR A 101 1.52 6.67 -1.38
N ILE A 102 1.95 7.82 -0.85
CA ILE A 102 3.29 8.13 -0.37
C ILE A 102 3.19 8.36 1.15
N PRO A 103 3.81 7.50 1.96
CA PRO A 103 3.74 7.65 3.41
C PRO A 103 4.38 8.95 3.93
N PRO A 104 3.92 9.49 5.08
CA PRO A 104 4.57 10.63 5.72
C PRO A 104 6.06 10.39 5.96
N GLY A 105 6.88 11.41 5.68
CA GLY A 105 8.35 11.33 5.76
C GLY A 105 9.04 10.69 4.54
N VAL A 106 8.29 10.26 3.52
CA VAL A 106 8.86 9.81 2.24
C VAL A 106 8.86 10.97 1.26
N TYR A 107 10.05 11.44 0.88
CA TYR A 107 10.24 12.53 -0.09
C TYR A 107 10.69 11.98 -1.45
N VAL A 108 9.92 12.29 -2.50
CA VAL A 108 10.10 11.72 -3.83
C VAL A 108 11.25 12.43 -4.56
N PRO A 109 12.24 11.71 -5.13
CA PRO A 109 13.26 12.33 -5.96
C PRO A 109 12.65 13.05 -7.17
N ARG A 110 13.12 14.25 -7.49
CA ARG A 110 12.65 15.01 -8.67
C ARG A 110 12.91 14.30 -10.00
N SER A 111 13.85 13.36 -10.03
CA SER A 111 14.14 12.51 -11.19
C SER A 111 13.09 11.42 -11.43
N ALA A 112 12.19 11.17 -10.48
CA ALA A 112 11.15 10.17 -10.58
C ALA A 112 9.75 10.81 -10.59
N ARG A 113 8.84 10.25 -11.39
CA ARG A 113 7.43 10.66 -11.42
C ARG A 113 6.55 9.62 -10.73
N VAL A 114 5.62 10.05 -9.90
CA VAL A 114 4.59 9.14 -9.38
C VAL A 114 3.58 8.87 -10.48
N LEU A 115 3.37 7.60 -10.79
CA LEU A 115 2.54 7.13 -11.90
C LEU A 115 1.15 7.79 -11.89
N PHE A 116 0.45 7.77 -10.76
CA PHE A 116 -0.90 8.34 -10.63
C PHE A 116 -0.97 9.87 -10.67
N ALA A 117 0.18 10.55 -10.71
CA ALA A 117 0.25 12.00 -10.96
C ALA A 117 0.34 12.33 -12.45
N ASP A 118 0.41 11.33 -13.34
CA ASP A 118 0.34 11.55 -14.79
C ASP A 118 -1.05 12.08 -15.19
N PRO A 119 -1.14 13.30 -15.75
CA PRO A 119 -2.43 13.88 -16.16
C PRO A 119 -3.06 13.16 -17.36
N GLU A 120 -2.32 12.34 -18.11
CA GLU A 120 -2.82 11.60 -19.27
C GLU A 120 -3.49 10.27 -18.89
N LEU A 121 -3.37 9.84 -17.62
CA LEU A 121 -3.98 8.60 -17.15
C LEU A 121 -5.50 8.65 -17.16
N SER A 122 -6.12 7.67 -17.83
CA SER A 122 -7.58 7.58 -17.89
C SER A 122 -8.21 7.32 -16.51
N PRO A 123 -9.40 7.87 -16.20
CA PRO A 123 -10.11 7.56 -14.97
C PRO A 123 -10.40 6.06 -14.80
N GLY A 124 -10.62 5.35 -15.92
CA GLY A 124 -10.84 3.89 -15.92
C GLY A 124 -9.60 3.12 -15.47
N PHE A 125 -8.41 3.50 -15.95
CA PHE A 125 -7.15 2.93 -15.47
C PHE A 125 -6.97 3.19 -13.97
N GLN A 126 -7.15 4.44 -13.56
CA GLN A 126 -6.94 4.85 -12.17
C GLN A 126 -7.88 4.10 -11.22
N ALA A 127 -9.16 3.98 -11.58
CA ALA A 127 -10.13 3.21 -10.80
C ALA A 127 -9.80 1.71 -10.76
N LYS A 128 -9.32 1.13 -11.86
CA LYS A 128 -8.96 -0.30 -11.95
C LYS A 128 -7.78 -0.64 -11.03
N TYR A 129 -6.73 0.18 -11.03
CA TYR A 129 -5.48 -0.11 -10.31
C TYR A 129 -5.36 0.56 -8.94
N PHE A 130 -6.42 1.21 -8.46
CA PHE A 130 -6.45 1.83 -7.14
C PHE A 130 -6.22 0.78 -6.04
N GLY A 131 -5.07 0.85 -5.37
CA GLY A 131 -4.67 -0.08 -4.31
C GLY A 131 -4.31 -1.49 -4.76
N TRP A 132 -4.00 -1.67 -6.04
CA TRP A 132 -3.69 -3.00 -6.57
C TRP A 132 -2.47 -3.61 -5.86
N VAL A 133 -2.62 -4.84 -5.34
CA VAL A 133 -1.67 -5.44 -4.40
C VAL A 133 -0.24 -5.56 -4.94
N ASN A 134 -0.10 -5.88 -6.23
CA ASN A 134 1.20 -5.99 -6.89
C ASN A 134 1.48 -4.73 -7.72
N PRO A 135 2.36 -3.81 -7.26
CA PRO A 135 2.60 -2.54 -7.94
C PRO A 135 3.26 -2.72 -9.32
N THR A 136 3.90 -3.86 -9.60
CA THR A 136 4.45 -4.17 -10.92
C THR A 136 3.36 -4.39 -11.96
N ALA A 137 2.22 -4.99 -11.58
CA ALA A 137 1.11 -5.17 -12.50
C ALA A 137 0.54 -3.80 -12.95
N THR A 138 0.43 -2.86 -12.02
CA THR A 138 0.06 -1.47 -12.32
C THR A 138 1.07 -0.80 -13.24
N MET A 139 2.38 -0.95 -12.99
CA MET A 139 3.44 -0.38 -13.83
C MET A 139 3.41 -0.92 -15.27
N VAL A 140 3.25 -2.24 -15.43
CA VAL A 140 3.16 -2.88 -16.75
C VAL A 140 1.91 -2.41 -17.51
N ALA A 141 0.78 -2.29 -16.82
CA ALA A 141 -0.44 -1.79 -17.44
C ALA A 141 -0.33 -0.32 -17.85
N TYR A 142 0.31 0.50 -17.02
CA TYR A 142 0.61 1.90 -17.34
C TYR A 142 1.52 2.00 -18.57
N ALA A 143 2.53 1.14 -18.68
CA ALA A 143 3.36 1.09 -19.87
C ALA A 143 2.57 0.75 -21.14
N ALA A 144 1.59 -0.15 -21.04
CA ALA A 144 0.72 -0.47 -22.17
C ALA A 144 -0.16 0.73 -22.58
N GLU A 145 -0.73 1.47 -21.63
CA GLU A 145 -1.49 2.71 -21.91
C GLU A 145 -0.60 3.76 -22.59
N ARG A 146 0.62 3.99 -22.07
CA ARG A 146 1.57 4.93 -22.68
C ARG A 146 1.97 4.51 -24.09
N ALA A 147 2.20 3.23 -24.33
CA ALA A 147 2.59 2.71 -25.65
C ALA A 147 1.47 2.87 -26.69
N VAL A 148 0.20 2.94 -26.27
CA VAL A 148 -0.93 3.28 -27.16
C VAL A 148 -0.89 4.74 -27.57
N LEU A 149 -0.50 5.64 -26.67
CA LEU A 149 -0.39 7.08 -26.93
C LEU A 149 0.88 7.44 -27.73
N ASP A 150 2.01 6.81 -27.40
CA ASP A 150 3.27 6.94 -28.12
C ASP A 150 3.95 5.55 -28.26
N PRO A 151 3.98 4.97 -29.47
CA PRO A 151 4.56 3.65 -29.70
C PRO A 151 6.09 3.60 -29.52
N ASN A 152 6.76 4.74 -29.35
CA ASN A 152 8.20 4.80 -29.05
C ASN A 152 8.49 4.69 -27.55
N VAL A 153 7.47 4.61 -26.69
CA VAL A 153 7.62 4.40 -25.26
C VAL A 153 7.79 2.91 -24.98
N GLU A 154 8.92 2.55 -24.37
CA GLU A 154 9.24 1.18 -23.97
C GLU A 154 9.49 1.13 -22.46
N LEU A 155 8.79 0.24 -21.73
CA LEU A 155 9.17 -0.13 -20.37
C LEU A 155 10.38 -1.06 -20.44
N TYR A 156 11.55 -0.52 -20.10
CA TYR A 156 12.84 -1.16 -20.33
C TYR A 156 13.38 -1.91 -19.10
N ALA A 157 13.23 -1.33 -17.91
CA ALA A 157 13.64 -1.96 -16.66
C ALA A 157 12.61 -1.81 -15.54
N VAL A 158 12.50 -2.81 -14.66
CA VAL A 158 11.59 -2.80 -13.50
C VAL A 158 12.28 -3.33 -12.25
N ALA A 159 12.26 -2.58 -11.16
CA ALA A 159 12.61 -3.08 -9.84
C ALA A 159 11.39 -2.96 -8.91
N ALA A 160 11.03 -4.04 -8.22
CA ALA A 160 9.88 -4.02 -7.33
C ALA A 160 10.19 -4.64 -5.97
N THR A 161 9.78 -3.96 -4.90
CA THR A 161 9.96 -4.46 -3.55
C THR A 161 9.02 -5.62 -3.28
N THR A 162 9.44 -6.57 -2.45
CA THR A 162 8.62 -7.72 -2.09
C THR A 162 8.87 -8.14 -0.65
N ASP A 163 7.87 -8.81 -0.06
CA ASP A 163 8.01 -9.49 1.22
C ASP A 163 9.01 -10.64 1.14
N PRO A 164 9.55 -11.10 2.28
CA PRO A 164 10.57 -12.15 2.31
C PRO A 164 10.11 -13.41 1.57
N GLY A 165 10.83 -13.80 0.51
CA GLY A 165 10.50 -14.98 -0.31
C GLY A 165 9.28 -14.81 -1.22
N GLY A 166 8.76 -13.60 -1.39
CA GLY A 166 7.76 -13.25 -2.40
C GLY A 166 8.38 -12.98 -3.78
N SER A 167 7.53 -12.77 -4.78
CA SER A 167 7.93 -12.20 -6.07
C SER A 167 6.90 -11.21 -6.56
N SER A 168 7.35 -9.97 -6.78
CA SER A 168 6.54 -8.87 -7.29
C SER A 168 6.76 -8.66 -8.79
N VAL A 169 7.87 -9.11 -9.38
CA VAL A 169 8.23 -8.80 -10.79
C VAL A 169 7.71 -9.78 -11.85
N LEU A 170 6.96 -10.81 -11.48
CA LEU A 170 6.37 -11.75 -12.45
C LEU A 170 5.54 -11.08 -13.57
N PRO A 171 4.73 -10.02 -13.31
CA PRO A 171 4.03 -9.31 -14.38
C PRO A 171 4.98 -8.70 -15.43
N ALA A 172 6.11 -8.12 -15.00
CA ALA A 172 7.11 -7.56 -15.91
C ALA A 172 7.74 -8.65 -16.78
N ARG A 173 8.10 -9.78 -16.18
CA ARG A 173 8.61 -10.95 -16.92
C ARG A 173 7.62 -11.46 -17.97
N ARG A 174 6.33 -11.59 -17.61
CA ARG A 174 5.27 -12.05 -18.54
C ARG A 174 5.02 -11.06 -19.68
N ALA A 175 5.17 -9.77 -19.41
CA ALA A 175 5.06 -8.71 -20.41
C ALA A 175 6.31 -8.58 -21.31
N GLY A 176 7.37 -9.35 -21.06
CA GLY A 176 8.58 -9.32 -21.85
C GLY A 176 9.49 -8.11 -21.57
N VAL A 177 9.36 -7.48 -20.39
CA VAL A 177 10.26 -6.39 -19.98
C VAL A 177 11.71 -6.94 -19.96
N PRO A 178 12.66 -6.28 -20.66
CA PRO A 178 14.03 -6.81 -20.82
C PRO A 178 14.77 -7.02 -19.49
N HIS A 179 14.63 -6.07 -18.56
CA HIS A 179 15.35 -6.07 -17.29
C HIS A 179 14.37 -6.01 -16.12
N TYR A 180 14.49 -6.92 -15.17
CA TYR A 180 13.64 -6.89 -13.98
C TYR A 180 14.33 -7.49 -12.76
N GLN A 181 13.97 -7.02 -11.56
CA GLN A 181 14.47 -7.58 -10.30
C GLN A 181 13.51 -7.42 -9.12
N ASP A 182 13.28 -8.52 -8.39
CA ASP A 182 12.70 -8.49 -7.05
C ASP A 182 13.69 -7.89 -6.05
N CYS A 183 13.23 -6.90 -5.31
CA CYS A 183 13.93 -6.25 -4.20
C CYS A 183 13.36 -6.79 -2.88
N ASP A 184 13.82 -7.98 -2.47
CA ASP A 184 13.42 -8.62 -1.20
C ASP A 184 13.82 -7.75 -0.01
N SER A 185 12.87 -7.46 0.87
CA SER A 185 13.06 -6.57 2.04
C SER A 185 14.14 -7.03 3.02
N THR A 186 14.44 -8.34 3.10
CA THR A 186 15.50 -8.89 3.96
C THR A 186 16.90 -8.77 3.36
N ARG A 187 17.00 -8.33 2.10
CA ARG A 187 18.24 -8.21 1.34
C ARG A 187 18.54 -6.76 0.93
N SER A 188 17.89 -5.81 1.57
CA SER A 188 18.18 -4.38 1.36
C SER A 188 19.68 -4.11 1.57
N PRO A 189 20.35 -3.44 0.62
CA PRO A 189 21.73 -3.00 0.79
C PRO A 189 21.82 -1.76 1.71
N VAL A 190 20.70 -1.13 2.05
CA VAL A 190 20.65 0.05 2.91
C VAL A 190 20.76 -0.38 4.36
N ASP A 191 21.75 0.15 5.09
CA ASP A 191 21.91 -0.13 6.52
C ASP A 191 20.68 0.37 7.30
N PRO A 192 20.08 -0.42 8.21
CA PRO A 192 18.88 -0.04 8.95
C PRO A 192 19.00 1.26 9.77
N HIS A 193 20.21 1.64 10.17
CA HIS A 193 20.51 2.87 10.91
C HIS A 193 20.73 4.08 10.00
N THR A 194 20.80 3.88 8.68
CA THR A 194 20.85 4.99 7.72
C THR A 194 19.60 5.85 7.88
N PRO A 195 19.71 7.18 8.05
CA PRO A 195 18.54 8.06 8.03
C PRO A 195 17.75 7.93 6.73
N ALA A 196 16.43 8.14 6.77
CA ALA A 196 15.68 8.29 5.53
C ALA A 196 16.12 9.59 4.84
N PRO A 197 16.10 9.67 3.50
CA PRO A 197 16.35 10.93 2.80
C PRO A 197 15.36 12.01 3.25
N GLU A 198 15.86 13.22 3.49
CA GLU A 198 15.07 14.37 3.96
C GLU A 198 14.57 15.23 2.78
N LEU A 199 13.73 16.21 3.07
CA LEU A 199 13.26 17.17 2.07
C LEU A 199 14.37 18.17 1.74
N ASP A 200 14.75 18.26 0.47
CA ASP A 200 15.75 19.20 -0.04
C ASP A 200 15.43 19.64 -1.47
N GLU A 201 16.36 20.37 -2.11
CA GLU A 201 16.21 20.83 -3.49
C GLU A 201 16.09 19.70 -4.52
N SER A 202 16.58 18.50 -4.22
CA SER A 202 16.52 17.33 -5.10
C SER A 202 15.23 16.52 -4.94
N ARG A 203 14.43 16.81 -3.92
CA ARG A 203 13.26 16.02 -3.53
C ARG A 203 12.00 16.87 -3.44
N LEU A 204 10.87 16.17 -3.48
CA LEU A 204 9.53 16.74 -3.45
C LEU A 204 8.78 16.24 -2.23
N HIS A 205 8.07 17.17 -1.60
CA HIS A 205 7.03 16.85 -0.64
C HIS A 205 5.90 16.07 -1.33
N ARG A 206 5.29 15.11 -0.64
CA ARG A 206 4.23 14.26 -1.20
C ARG A 206 3.02 15.05 -1.73
N LEU A 207 2.65 16.15 -1.08
CA LEU A 207 1.63 17.08 -1.62
C LEU A 207 2.09 17.78 -2.89
N ALA A 208 3.35 18.20 -2.97
CA ALA A 208 3.89 18.85 -4.17
C ALA A 208 3.86 17.91 -5.40
N VAL A 209 3.91 16.60 -5.17
CA VAL A 209 3.81 15.59 -6.24
C VAL A 209 2.39 15.53 -6.83
N VAL A 210 1.36 15.54 -5.99
CA VAL A 210 -0.03 15.31 -6.42
C VAL A 210 -0.83 16.61 -6.63
N SER A 211 -0.43 17.69 -5.97
CA SER A 211 -1.03 19.03 -6.07
C SER A 211 0.03 20.11 -5.77
N PRO A 212 0.89 20.45 -6.76
CA PRO A 212 1.91 21.48 -6.59
C PRO A 212 1.34 22.82 -6.10
N GLN A 213 0.20 23.23 -6.65
CA GLN A 213 -0.45 24.49 -6.29
C GLN A 213 -0.89 24.51 -4.81
N ALA A 214 -1.49 23.43 -4.30
CA ALA A 214 -1.90 23.36 -2.90
C ALA A 214 -0.67 23.38 -1.96
N TYR A 215 0.41 22.71 -2.38
CA TYR A 215 1.67 22.74 -1.63
C TYR A 215 2.26 24.16 -1.57
N GLU A 216 2.32 24.86 -2.70
CA GLU A 216 2.79 26.25 -2.77
C GLU A 216 1.96 27.16 -1.84
N GLN A 217 0.63 27.04 -1.87
CA GLN A 217 -0.26 27.83 -1.00
C GLN A 217 -0.03 27.57 0.50
N LEU A 218 0.19 26.31 0.89
CA LEU A 218 0.40 25.94 2.30
C LEU A 218 1.81 26.24 2.80
N THR A 219 2.78 26.37 1.90
CA THR A 219 4.17 26.68 2.24
C THR A 219 4.54 28.15 2.04
N ASP A 220 3.67 28.94 1.41
CA ASP A 220 3.85 30.37 1.26
C ASP A 220 3.84 31.07 2.64
N ALA A 221 5.00 31.63 2.99
CA ALA A 221 5.20 32.36 4.24
C ALA A 221 4.40 33.68 4.31
N THR A 222 3.89 34.18 3.18
CA THR A 222 3.03 35.36 3.13
C THR A 222 1.59 35.05 3.55
N VAL A 223 1.17 33.79 3.49
CA VAL A 223 -0.16 33.34 3.91
C VAL A 223 -0.19 33.20 5.45
N PRO A 224 -1.13 33.87 6.15
CA PRO A 224 -1.25 33.79 7.60
C PRO A 224 -1.34 32.32 8.09
N PRO A 225 -0.64 31.95 9.17
CA PRO A 225 -0.71 30.58 9.72
C PRO A 225 -2.14 30.12 10.02
N THR A 226 -3.02 31.03 10.47
CA THR A 226 -4.43 30.76 10.76
C THR A 226 -5.25 30.41 9.52
N GLU A 227 -4.89 30.95 8.35
CA GLU A 227 -5.56 30.64 7.09
C GLU A 227 -5.16 29.24 6.62
N ARG A 228 -3.85 28.93 6.64
CA ARG A 228 -3.34 27.59 6.34
C ARG A 228 -3.90 26.51 7.26
N GLN A 229 -3.99 26.83 8.56
CA GLN A 229 -4.62 25.97 9.55
C GLN A 229 -6.11 25.73 9.24
N SER A 230 -6.86 26.78 8.91
CA SER A 230 -8.28 26.67 8.56
C SER A 230 -8.49 25.78 7.34
N SER A 231 -7.69 25.96 6.28
CA SER A 231 -7.77 25.12 5.07
C SER A 231 -7.45 23.65 5.36
N ALA A 232 -6.41 23.36 6.15
CA ALA A 232 -6.08 21.98 6.54
C ALA A 232 -7.17 21.36 7.43
N TRP A 233 -7.80 22.17 8.30
CA TRP A 233 -8.89 21.72 9.15
C TRP A 233 -10.14 21.38 8.33
N GLU A 234 -10.56 22.25 7.41
CA GLU A 234 -11.69 22.00 6.51
C GLU A 234 -11.49 20.72 5.70
N ALA A 235 -10.28 20.52 5.15
CA ALA A 235 -9.92 19.30 4.44
C ALA A 235 -9.98 18.06 5.35
N THR A 236 -9.50 18.17 6.60
CA THR A 236 -9.55 17.07 7.58
C THR A 236 -10.99 16.69 7.92
N ALA A 237 -11.82 17.68 8.25
CA ALA A 237 -13.22 17.45 8.61
C ALA A 237 -14.01 16.84 7.43
N GLY A 238 -13.78 17.33 6.21
CA GLY A 238 -14.38 16.77 5.00
C GLY A 238 -13.97 15.32 4.76
N ALA A 239 -12.67 15.01 4.81
CA ALA A 239 -12.17 13.65 4.61
C ALA A 239 -12.69 12.66 5.65
N VAL A 240 -12.77 13.06 6.93
CA VAL A 240 -13.36 12.22 7.98
C VAL A 240 -14.85 12.00 7.72
N ALA A 241 -15.60 13.04 7.33
CA ALA A 241 -17.02 12.90 7.01
C ALA A 241 -17.24 11.91 5.84
N THR A 242 -16.47 12.05 4.75
CA THR A 242 -16.49 11.12 3.62
C THR A 242 -16.19 9.69 4.05
N ALA A 243 -15.12 9.48 4.83
CA ALA A 243 -14.73 8.15 5.28
C ALA A 243 -15.81 7.49 6.13
N LEU A 244 -16.43 8.24 7.05
CA LEU A 244 -17.53 7.74 7.88
C LEU A 244 -18.78 7.40 7.04
N ALA A 245 -19.11 8.24 6.06
CA ALA A 245 -20.24 8.01 5.15
C ALA A 245 -20.01 6.78 4.26
N GLY A 246 -18.78 6.53 3.80
CA GLY A 246 -18.44 5.32 3.05
C GLY A 246 -18.44 4.04 3.87
N ALA A 247 -18.14 4.13 5.17
CA ALA A 247 -18.11 2.99 6.09
C ALA A 247 -19.50 2.50 6.51
N GLU A 248 -20.47 3.41 6.63
CA GLU A 248 -21.81 3.12 7.17
C GLU A 248 -22.60 2.07 6.34
N PRO A 249 -22.75 2.19 5.01
CA PRO A 249 -23.49 1.20 4.20
C PRO A 249 -22.88 -0.20 4.21
N LEU A 250 -21.58 -0.29 4.52
CA LEU A 250 -20.84 -1.55 4.58
C LEU A 250 -20.81 -2.15 5.99
N HIS A 251 -21.43 -1.48 6.96
CA HIS A 251 -21.40 -1.86 8.38
C HIS A 251 -19.98 -2.06 8.91
N ILE A 252 -19.02 -1.25 8.42
CA ILE A 252 -17.65 -1.27 8.91
C ILE A 252 -17.63 -0.66 10.32
N GLU A 253 -17.09 -1.41 11.27
CA GLU A 253 -16.86 -0.91 12.63
C GLU A 253 -15.81 0.21 12.61
N VAL A 254 -16.23 1.40 13.05
CA VAL A 254 -15.37 2.58 13.17
C VAL A 254 -15.02 2.80 14.64
N ALA A 255 -13.72 2.85 14.93
CA ALA A 255 -13.22 3.09 16.28
C ALA A 255 -13.76 4.44 16.84
N PRO A 256 -14.33 4.47 18.06
CA PRO A 256 -14.92 5.69 18.63
C PRO A 256 -13.95 6.88 18.71
N VAL A 257 -12.67 6.59 18.98
CA VAL A 257 -11.59 7.58 19.10
C VAL A 257 -11.47 8.51 17.88
N ILE A 258 -11.85 8.04 16.68
CA ILE A 258 -11.86 8.85 15.46
C ILE A 258 -12.82 10.05 15.62
N ARG A 259 -14.03 9.80 16.11
CA ARG A 259 -15.05 10.86 16.33
C ARG A 259 -14.71 11.72 17.53
N GLU A 260 -14.13 11.13 18.58
CA GLU A 260 -13.70 11.85 19.77
C GLU A 260 -12.60 12.88 19.45
N ILE A 261 -11.55 12.48 18.73
CA ILE A 261 -10.47 13.37 18.34
C ILE A 261 -10.96 14.45 17.38
N LEU A 262 -11.78 14.09 16.39
CA LEU A 262 -12.38 15.10 15.50
C LEU A 262 -13.17 16.14 16.31
N GLY A 263 -14.03 15.70 17.24
CA GLY A 263 -14.81 16.61 18.08
C GLY A 263 -13.94 17.49 18.98
N ALA A 264 -12.88 16.92 19.55
CA ALA A 264 -11.96 17.67 20.41
C ALA A 264 -11.16 18.71 19.62
N LEU A 265 -10.65 18.38 18.44
CA LEU A 265 -10.00 19.33 17.53
C LEU A 265 -10.97 20.45 17.11
N ALA A 266 -12.21 20.10 16.76
CA ALA A 266 -13.24 21.08 16.37
C ALA A 266 -13.57 22.07 17.49
N ALA A 267 -13.60 21.60 18.74
CA ALA A 267 -13.89 22.41 19.91
C ALA A 267 -12.66 23.13 20.50
N GLY A 268 -11.45 22.85 19.99
CA GLY A 268 -10.20 23.32 20.56
C GLY A 268 -9.94 22.81 21.98
N THR A 269 -10.48 21.64 22.34
CA THR A 269 -10.31 21.05 23.67
C THR A 269 -9.06 20.16 23.72
N PRO A 270 -8.36 20.09 24.87
CA PRO A 270 -7.22 19.20 25.02
C PRO A 270 -7.56 17.73 24.71
N ILE A 271 -6.68 17.05 23.99
CA ILE A 271 -6.77 15.61 23.68
C ILE A 271 -5.75 14.88 24.56
N SER A 272 -6.17 13.83 25.25
CA SER A 272 -5.30 13.10 26.17
C SER A 272 -4.30 12.21 25.42
N ASP A 273 -3.19 11.86 26.09
CA ASP A 273 -2.23 10.89 25.54
C ASP A 273 -2.85 9.52 25.28
N ASP A 274 -3.83 9.10 26.09
CA ASP A 274 -4.56 7.84 25.89
C ASP A 274 -5.40 7.88 24.60
N GLN A 275 -6.04 9.01 24.30
CA GLN A 275 -6.77 9.19 23.04
C GLN A 275 -5.81 9.17 21.83
N TRP A 276 -4.67 9.85 21.94
CA TRP A 276 -3.64 9.79 20.90
C TRP A 276 -3.06 8.38 20.71
N ALA A 277 -2.84 7.64 21.79
CA ALA A 277 -2.38 6.26 21.74
C ALA A 277 -3.41 5.35 21.07
N ALA A 278 -4.71 5.48 21.43
CA ALA A 278 -5.78 4.73 20.80
C ALA A 278 -5.90 5.03 19.29
N LEU A 279 -5.74 6.28 18.85
CA LEU A 279 -5.70 6.61 17.43
C LEU A 279 -4.47 6.01 16.72
N ALA A 280 -3.31 6.01 17.39
CA ALA A 280 -2.10 5.39 16.85
C ALA A 280 -2.26 3.86 16.67
N GLU A 281 -2.97 3.18 17.58
CA GLU A 281 -3.31 1.76 17.41
C GLU A 281 -4.21 1.53 16.19
N VAL A 282 -5.24 2.36 16.01
CA VAL A 282 -6.11 2.29 14.81
C VAL A 282 -5.29 2.44 13.53
N ARG A 283 -4.35 3.38 13.51
CA ARG A 283 -3.44 3.61 12.37
C ARG A 283 -2.52 2.41 12.11
N LEU A 284 -1.98 1.79 13.16
CA LEU A 284 -1.05 0.66 13.04
C LEU A 284 -1.73 -0.58 12.45
N TYR A 285 -3.00 -0.80 12.79
CA TYR A 285 -3.81 -1.92 12.29
C TYR A 285 -4.75 -1.52 11.15
N GLY A 286 -4.37 -0.51 10.36
CA GLY A 286 -5.12 -0.04 9.20
C GLY A 286 -5.54 -1.20 8.29
N LYS A 287 -6.85 -1.36 8.10
CA LYS A 287 -7.41 -2.56 7.47
C LYS A 287 -7.24 -2.58 5.96
N SER A 288 -7.00 -1.43 5.32
CA SER A 288 -6.84 -1.36 3.86
C SER A 288 -5.66 -2.22 3.37
N LEU A 289 -4.60 -2.35 4.17
CA LEU A 289 -3.41 -3.16 3.88
C LEU A 289 -3.74 -4.63 3.55
N PHE A 290 -4.74 -5.20 4.22
CA PHE A 290 -5.12 -6.61 4.10
C PHE A 290 -6.23 -6.86 3.08
N MET A 291 -6.85 -5.80 2.56
CA MET A 291 -8.04 -5.86 1.72
C MET A 291 -7.78 -5.46 0.26
N ARG A 292 -6.51 -5.22 -0.10
CA ARG A 292 -6.13 -4.76 -1.45
C ARG A 292 -6.68 -5.67 -2.56
N PRO A 293 -7.23 -5.12 -3.65
CA PRO A 293 -7.60 -5.93 -4.80
C PRO A 293 -6.37 -6.57 -5.47
N GLY A 294 -6.59 -7.70 -6.15
CA GLY A 294 -5.58 -8.37 -6.98
C GLY A 294 -4.79 -9.50 -6.33
N PHE A 295 -5.13 -9.94 -5.11
CA PHE A 295 -4.51 -11.12 -4.46
C PHE A 295 -4.76 -12.42 -5.23
N ILE A 296 -5.96 -12.54 -5.80
CA ILE A 296 -6.27 -13.54 -6.82
C ILE A 296 -6.15 -12.74 -8.13
N GLU A 297 -5.43 -13.25 -9.14
CA GLU A 297 -5.27 -12.61 -10.48
C GLU A 297 -6.62 -12.57 -11.24
N VAL A 298 -7.61 -11.95 -10.62
CA VAL A 298 -8.98 -11.77 -11.04
C VAL A 298 -9.14 -10.27 -11.22
N GLU A 299 -9.57 -9.87 -12.41
CA GLU A 299 -9.85 -8.48 -12.75
C GLU A 299 -10.74 -7.82 -11.67
N PRO A 300 -10.51 -6.54 -11.29
CA PRO A 300 -11.34 -5.85 -10.29
C PRO A 300 -12.85 -5.93 -10.58
N SER A 301 -13.24 -5.98 -11.85
CA SER A 301 -14.64 -6.12 -12.29
C SER A 301 -15.27 -7.46 -11.92
N ALA A 302 -14.46 -8.49 -11.68
CA ALA A 302 -14.88 -9.81 -11.25
C ALA A 302 -14.90 -9.97 -9.71
N ASP A 303 -14.38 -8.99 -8.96
CA ASP A 303 -14.58 -8.88 -7.51
C ASP A 303 -14.84 -7.42 -7.06
N PRO A 304 -16.03 -6.88 -7.39
CA PRO A 304 -16.40 -5.51 -7.04
C PRO A 304 -16.54 -5.30 -5.53
N ASN A 305 -16.81 -6.36 -4.76
CA ASN A 305 -17.02 -6.27 -3.31
C ASN A 305 -15.71 -6.04 -2.57
N THR A 306 -14.64 -6.74 -2.94
CA THR A 306 -13.30 -6.50 -2.36
C THR A 306 -12.82 -5.10 -2.69
N THR A 307 -13.02 -4.63 -3.91
CA THR A 307 -12.66 -3.26 -4.32
C THR A 307 -13.42 -2.21 -3.49
N LEU A 308 -14.73 -2.41 -3.27
CA LEU A 308 -15.55 -1.50 -2.47
C LEU A 308 -15.12 -1.47 -0.99
N LEU A 309 -14.90 -2.65 -0.39
CA LEU A 309 -14.43 -2.75 1.00
C LEU A 309 -13.05 -2.13 1.18
N TYR A 310 -12.13 -2.38 0.24
CA TYR A 310 -10.82 -1.78 0.24
C TYR A 310 -10.90 -0.25 0.23
N ARG A 311 -11.68 0.33 -0.67
CA ARG A 311 -11.86 1.79 -0.80
C ARG A 311 -12.36 2.42 0.49
N ALA A 312 -13.38 1.83 1.12
CA ALA A 312 -13.91 2.34 2.38
C ALA A 312 -12.87 2.28 3.51
N HIS A 313 -12.12 1.18 3.62
CA HIS A 313 -11.02 1.09 4.58
C HIS A 313 -9.86 2.04 4.26
N HIS A 314 -9.53 2.23 2.99
CA HIS A 314 -8.51 3.18 2.56
C HIS A 314 -8.87 4.60 3.01
N ASN A 315 -10.12 5.04 2.78
CA ASN A 315 -10.56 6.37 3.21
C ASN A 315 -10.53 6.53 4.74
N LEU A 316 -10.90 5.48 5.50
CA LEU A 316 -10.76 5.49 6.96
C LEU A 316 -9.30 5.61 7.40
N ASP A 317 -8.39 4.84 6.80
CA ASP A 317 -6.96 4.86 7.15
C ASP A 317 -6.34 6.23 6.83
N ARG A 318 -6.71 6.85 5.70
CA ARG A 318 -6.28 8.21 5.33
C ARG A 318 -6.87 9.30 6.23
N ALA A 319 -8.12 9.16 6.67
CA ALA A 319 -8.74 10.06 7.63
C ALA A 319 -8.06 9.97 9.01
N VAL A 320 -7.74 8.75 9.47
CA VAL A 320 -6.98 8.49 10.71
C VAL A 320 -5.58 9.07 10.63
N GLU A 321 -4.91 8.95 9.48
CA GLU A 321 -3.62 9.58 9.24
C GLU A 321 -3.70 11.11 9.35
N ALA A 322 -4.68 11.74 8.67
CA ALA A 322 -4.91 13.18 8.74
C ALA A 322 -5.12 13.66 10.19
N LEU A 323 -5.98 12.97 10.95
CA LEU A 323 -6.20 13.27 12.38
C LEU A 323 -4.92 13.11 13.22
N SER A 324 -4.12 12.07 12.93
CA SER A 324 -2.88 11.79 13.68
C SER A 324 -1.84 12.90 13.52
N LEU A 325 -1.80 13.56 12.36
CA LEU A 325 -0.84 14.62 12.06
C LEU A 325 -1.10 15.92 12.83
N TRP A 326 -2.31 16.09 13.39
CA TRP A 326 -2.64 17.23 14.27
C TRP A 326 -2.02 17.14 15.67
N ARG A 327 -1.43 15.99 16.06
CA ARG A 327 -0.82 15.82 17.39
C ARG A 327 0.41 16.71 17.62
N ALA A 328 1.13 17.09 16.57
CA ALA A 328 2.35 17.87 16.69
C ALA A 328 2.08 19.30 17.19
N ASP A 329 3.02 19.87 17.95
CA ASP A 329 2.93 21.27 18.41
C ASP A 329 2.84 22.26 17.23
N ASN A 330 3.48 21.91 16.11
CA ASN A 330 3.39 22.59 14.83
C ASN A 330 3.01 21.57 13.75
N PRO A 331 1.71 21.33 13.49
CA PRO A 331 1.28 20.38 12.46
C PRO A 331 1.77 20.80 11.08
N ASP A 332 2.27 19.85 10.30
CA ASP A 332 2.56 20.06 8.90
C ASP A 332 1.25 20.00 8.10
N TYR A 333 0.71 21.18 7.78
CA TYR A 333 -0.54 21.31 7.04
C TYR A 333 -0.46 20.74 5.62
N ALA A 334 0.72 20.72 4.99
CA ALA A 334 0.88 20.10 3.68
C ALA A 334 0.76 18.58 3.76
N ASP A 335 1.32 17.97 4.82
CA ASP A 335 1.16 16.54 5.08
C ASP A 335 -0.28 16.18 5.43
N ILE A 336 -0.99 17.01 6.21
CA ILE A 336 -2.41 16.82 6.50
C ILE A 336 -3.23 16.85 5.20
N VAL A 337 -3.03 17.88 4.38
CA VAL A 337 -3.79 18.06 3.13
C VAL A 337 -3.48 16.97 2.11
N TYR A 338 -2.26 16.44 2.09
CA TYR A 338 -1.96 15.25 1.28
C TYR A 338 -2.80 14.04 1.69
N ALA A 339 -2.88 13.74 2.98
CA ALA A 339 -3.64 12.59 3.47
C ALA A 339 -5.12 12.72 3.08
N THR A 340 -5.69 13.92 3.21
CA THR A 340 -7.09 14.19 2.82
C THR A 340 -7.28 14.13 1.30
N ALA A 341 -6.28 14.53 0.50
CA ALA A 341 -6.35 14.48 -0.96
C ALA A 341 -6.45 13.03 -1.49
N GLN A 342 -5.96 12.03 -0.76
CA GLN A 342 -6.16 10.62 -1.10
C GLN A 342 -7.64 10.20 -1.01
N VAL A 343 -8.36 10.72 0.00
CA VAL A 343 -9.81 10.50 0.15
C VAL A 343 -10.57 11.18 -0.99
N THR A 344 -10.26 12.45 -1.27
CA THR A 344 -10.87 13.18 -2.40
C THR A 344 -10.57 12.50 -3.74
N LYS A 345 -9.37 11.93 -3.92
CA LYS A 345 -9.02 11.21 -5.13
C LYS A 345 -9.90 9.98 -5.35
N GLU A 346 -10.21 9.25 -4.28
CA GLU A 346 -11.14 8.13 -4.33
C GLU A 346 -12.56 8.60 -4.74
N GLU A 347 -13.07 9.67 -4.14
CA GLU A 347 -14.39 10.23 -4.51
C GLU A 347 -14.46 10.66 -5.99
N GLN A 348 -13.38 11.24 -6.52
CA GLN A 348 -13.30 11.65 -7.94
C GLN A 348 -13.39 10.46 -8.90
N LEU A 349 -12.86 9.31 -8.51
CA LEU A 349 -12.88 8.09 -9.33
C LEU A 349 -14.23 7.38 -9.27
N TRP A 350 -14.99 7.56 -8.18
CA TRP A 350 -16.32 6.98 -8.00
C TRP A 350 -17.33 8.02 -7.49
N PRO A 351 -17.72 8.99 -8.32
CA PRO A 351 -18.70 9.99 -7.92
C PRO A 351 -20.03 9.29 -7.59
N VAL A 352 -20.62 9.69 -6.46
CA VAL A 352 -21.98 9.27 -6.11
C VAL A 352 -22.89 9.70 -7.27
N ARG A 353 -23.59 8.74 -7.89
CA ARG A 353 -24.60 9.07 -8.90
C ARG A 353 -25.70 9.87 -8.21
N THR A 354 -25.71 11.18 -8.44
CA THR A 354 -26.77 12.09 -8.01
C THR A 354 -28.11 11.76 -8.65
#